data_AF-A0A7V9QPS1-F1
#
_entry.id   AF-A0A7V9QPS1-F1
#
_cell.length_a   1.000
_cell.length_b   1.000
_cell.length_c   1.000
_cell.angle_alpha   90.00
_cell.angle_beta   90.00
_cell.angle_gamma   90.00
#
_symmetry.space_group_name_H-M   'P 1'
#
loop_
_entity.id
_entity.type
_entity.pdbx_description
1 polymer ?
#
loop_
_entity_poly.entity_id
_entity_poly.type
_entity_poly.pdbx_seq_one_letter_code
_entity_poly.pdbx_strand_id
1 'polypeptide(L)'
;MTERKKHPMQKIEWDGKGVIRFRGNPIVRWLLDNGGKDLNDIGRQGFDVEDEEHFAQLIGYSVSGFGDLGYCRPETVAAADDIAYKLGEVTVAESPEGTCLDDDVTDSDAWREGYAEGLEDAYADVTRYIEEKGEKP
;
A
#
# COMPACT_ATOMS: atom_id res chain seq x y z
N MET A 1 19.43 -2.28 -16.95
CA MET A 1 19.72 -3.40 -16.03
C MET A 1 18.80 -3.23 -14.84
N THR A 2 17.65 -3.90 -14.84
CA THR A 2 16.72 -3.90 -13.71
C THR A 2 17.40 -4.62 -12.55
N GLU A 3 17.71 -3.87 -11.48
CA GLU A 3 18.29 -4.42 -10.27
C GLU A 3 17.34 -5.46 -9.67
N ARG A 4 17.88 -6.62 -9.30
CA ARG A 4 17.08 -7.70 -8.71
C ARG A 4 16.67 -7.26 -7.31
N LYS A 5 15.37 -7.16 -7.03
CA LYS A 5 14.87 -6.95 -5.65
C LYS A 5 15.48 -7.98 -4.71
N LYS A 6 16.13 -7.50 -3.65
CA LYS A 6 16.73 -8.25 -2.55
C LYS A 6 15.67 -9.05 -1.78
N HIS A 7 14.50 -8.45 -1.55
CA HIS A 7 13.41 -9.04 -0.78
C HIS A 7 12.11 -9.17 -1.58
N PRO A 8 11.37 -10.28 -1.41
CA PRO A 8 10.04 -10.39 -1.99
C PRO A 8 9.04 -9.50 -1.24
N MET A 9 8.08 -8.94 -1.98
CA MET A 9 6.96 -8.19 -1.39
C MET A 9 6.08 -9.14 -0.58
N GLN A 10 5.68 -8.71 0.62
CA GLN A 10 4.74 -9.49 1.44
C GLN A 10 3.34 -9.50 0.81
N LYS A 11 2.59 -10.58 1.07
CA LYS A 11 1.19 -10.68 0.62
C LYS A 11 0.38 -9.51 1.18
N ILE A 12 -0.53 -8.96 0.39
CA ILE A 12 -1.45 -7.90 0.82
C ILE A 12 -2.85 -8.52 1.06
N GLU A 13 -3.51 -8.12 2.14
CA GLU A 13 -4.82 -8.63 2.52
C GLU A 13 -5.64 -7.58 3.28
N TRP A 14 -6.96 -7.80 3.34
CA TRP A 14 -7.86 -7.03 4.18
C TRP A 14 -7.69 -7.40 5.65
N ASP A 15 -7.66 -6.41 6.53
CA ASP A 15 -7.55 -6.63 7.97
C ASP A 15 -8.89 -6.94 8.66
N GLY A 16 -9.98 -7.03 7.89
CA GLY A 16 -11.35 -7.22 8.39
C GLY A 16 -11.97 -5.98 9.03
N LYS A 17 -11.24 -4.86 9.11
CA LYS A 17 -11.70 -3.57 9.66
C LYS A 17 -11.79 -2.49 8.57
N GLY A 18 -11.73 -2.89 7.30
CA GLY A 18 -11.78 -1.97 6.16
C GLY A 18 -10.43 -1.32 5.83
N VAL A 19 -9.30 -1.88 6.26
CA VAL A 19 -7.97 -1.40 5.87
C VAL A 19 -7.20 -2.51 5.16
N ILE A 20 -6.65 -2.19 3.99
CA ILE A 20 -5.74 -3.07 3.26
C ILE A 20 -4.34 -2.96 3.86
N ARG A 21 -3.76 -4.10 4.27
CA ARG A 21 -2.46 -4.18 4.95
C ARG A 21 -1.58 -5.26 4.33
N PHE A 22 -0.28 -5.13 4.55
CA PHE A 22 0.63 -6.24 4.35
C PHE A 22 0.37 -7.33 5.39
N ARG A 23 0.52 -8.60 4.99
CA ARG A 23 0.52 -9.74 5.89
C ARG A 23 1.79 -9.69 6.74
N GLY A 24 1.64 -9.18 7.95
CA GLY A 24 2.74 -9.10 8.91
C GLY A 24 3.16 -10.47 9.44
N ASN A 25 4.42 -10.54 9.87
CA ASN A 25 4.97 -11.65 10.65
C ASN A 25 4.75 -11.37 12.15
N PRO A 26 4.00 -12.22 12.86
CA PRO A 26 3.70 -12.02 14.28
C PRO A 26 4.95 -11.94 15.18
N ILE A 27 6.02 -12.65 14.83
CA ILE A 27 7.28 -12.63 15.59
C ILE A 27 7.97 -11.28 15.44
N VAL A 28 8.06 -10.77 14.21
CA VAL A 28 8.66 -9.46 13.93
C VAL A 28 7.86 -8.35 14.61
N ARG A 29 6.53 -8.43 14.54
CA ARG A 29 5.65 -7.50 15.25
C ARG A 29 5.86 -7.56 16.76
N TRP A 30 5.91 -8.75 17.35
CA TRP A 30 6.18 -8.92 18.77
C TRP A 30 7.54 -8.36 19.19
N LEU A 31 8.58 -8.56 18.38
CA LEU A 31 9.91 -7.98 18.62
C LEU A 31 9.89 -6.45 18.60
N LEU A 32 9.16 -5.83 17.67
CA LEU A 32 8.99 -4.38 17.64
C LEU A 32 8.26 -3.89 18.90
N ASP A 33 7.13 -4.51 19.23
CA ASP A 33 6.28 -4.10 20.36
C ASP A 33 6.99 -4.28 21.72
N ASN A 34 7.96 -5.18 21.83
CA ASN A 34 8.70 -5.47 23.07
C ASN A 34 10.17 -5.02 23.06
N GLY A 35 10.67 -4.51 21.92
CA GLY A 35 12.09 -4.19 21.72
C GLY A 35 12.52 -2.82 22.22
N GLY A 36 11.57 -1.97 22.65
CA GLY A 36 11.85 -0.62 23.15
C GLY A 36 12.38 0.35 22.08
N LYS A 37 12.15 0.04 20.80
CA LYS A 37 12.47 0.87 19.64
C LYS A 37 11.22 1.03 18.79
N ASP A 38 11.00 2.23 18.27
CA ASP A 38 9.91 2.49 17.33
C ASP A 38 10.41 2.54 15.87
N LEU A 39 9.49 2.72 14.92
CA LEU A 39 9.84 2.86 13.50
C LEU A 39 10.75 4.05 13.22
N ASN A 40 10.61 5.15 13.97
CA ASN A 40 11.45 6.33 13.81
C ASN A 40 12.87 6.09 14.32
N ASP A 41 13.04 5.28 15.36
CA ASP A 41 14.35 4.86 15.87
C ASP A 41 15.08 3.99 14.87
N ILE A 42 14.36 3.07 14.22
CA ILE A 42 14.89 2.14 13.22
C ILE A 42 15.30 2.91 11.95
N GLY A 43 14.43 3.79 11.44
CA GLY A 43 14.69 4.59 10.25
C GLY A 43 15.85 5.59 10.36
N ARG A 44 16.38 5.80 11.57
CA ARG A 44 17.57 6.66 11.81
C ARG A 44 18.90 5.89 11.84
N GLN A 45 18.87 4.56 11.79
CA GLN A 45 20.10 3.75 11.87
C GLN A 45 20.87 3.67 10.55
N GLY A 46 20.29 4.14 9.45
CA GLY A 46 20.91 4.10 8.13
C GLY A 46 20.96 2.68 7.55
N PHE A 47 19.88 1.91 7.75
CA PHE A 47 19.72 0.64 7.06
C PHE A 47 19.50 0.86 5.56
N ASP A 48 19.65 -0.22 4.80
CA ASP A 48 19.32 -0.18 3.38
C ASP A 48 17.82 0.07 3.19
N VAL A 49 17.46 0.91 2.23
CA VAL A 49 16.06 1.31 1.98
C VAL A 49 15.18 0.09 1.72
N GLU A 50 15.69 -0.93 1.01
CA GLU A 50 14.91 -2.15 0.76
C GLU A 50 14.69 -2.99 2.02
N ASP A 51 15.63 -2.94 2.98
CA ASP A 51 15.45 -3.58 4.29
C ASP A 51 14.39 -2.84 5.12
N GLU A 52 14.36 -1.49 5.07
CA GLU A 52 13.37 -0.67 5.78
C GLU A 52 11.96 -0.85 5.19
N GLU A 53 11.83 -0.83 3.87
CA GLU A 53 10.59 -1.17 3.17
C GLU A 53 10.08 -2.55 3.56
N HIS A 54 10.96 -3.55 3.54
CA HIS A 54 10.58 -4.91 3.87
C HIS A 54 10.20 -5.06 5.35
N PHE A 55 10.89 -4.35 6.25
CA PHE A 55 10.54 -4.31 7.66
C PHE A 55 9.13 -3.75 7.87
N ALA A 56 8.78 -2.64 7.22
CA ALA A 56 7.43 -2.06 7.27
C ALA A 56 6.37 -3.09 6.80
N GLN A 57 6.63 -3.81 5.72
CA GLN A 57 5.73 -4.88 5.25
C GLN A 57 5.61 -6.02 6.28
N LEU A 58 6.73 -6.46 6.86
CA LEU A 58 6.77 -7.54 7.85
C LEU A 58 6.08 -7.20 9.17
N ILE A 59 5.94 -5.93 9.54
CA ILE A 59 5.16 -5.55 10.73
C ILE A 59 3.66 -5.36 10.42
N GLY A 60 3.26 -5.59 9.17
CA GLY A 60 1.88 -5.49 8.72
C GLY A 60 1.39 -4.05 8.57
N TYR A 61 2.25 -3.15 8.08
CA TYR A 61 1.86 -1.76 7.83
C TYR A 61 0.68 -1.65 6.84
N SER A 62 -0.08 -0.56 6.90
CA SER A 62 -1.13 -0.31 5.91
C SER A 62 -0.50 0.04 4.56
N VAL A 63 -1.13 -0.40 3.48
CA VAL A 63 -0.65 -0.06 2.13
C VAL A 63 -0.77 1.44 1.89
N SER A 64 -1.90 2.03 2.28
CA SER A 64 -2.10 3.48 2.17
C SER A 64 -1.05 4.29 2.93
N GLY A 65 -0.69 3.87 4.14
CA GLY A 65 0.33 4.57 4.93
C GLY A 65 1.75 4.29 4.44
N PHE A 66 1.98 3.16 3.78
CA PHE A 66 3.29 2.80 3.24
C PHE A 66 3.74 3.77 2.14
N GLY A 67 2.80 4.26 1.32
CA GLY A 67 3.08 5.28 0.30
C GLY A 67 3.52 6.64 0.87
N ASP A 68 3.14 6.95 2.12
CA ASP A 68 3.49 8.22 2.78
C ASP A 68 4.88 8.18 3.45
N LEU A 69 5.53 7.02 3.48
CA LEU A 69 6.86 6.88 4.06
C LEU A 69 7.91 7.46 3.12
N GLY A 70 8.57 8.54 3.54
CA GLY A 70 9.52 9.29 2.69
C GLY A 70 10.79 8.53 2.25
N TYR A 71 11.00 7.30 2.74
CA TYR A 71 12.10 6.43 2.29
C TYR A 71 11.64 5.38 1.27
N CYS A 72 10.34 5.19 1.05
CA CYS A 72 9.85 4.16 0.14
C CYS A 72 10.11 4.53 -1.33
N ARG A 73 10.63 3.57 -2.08
CA ARG A 73 10.88 3.68 -3.51
C ARG A 73 9.55 3.71 -4.27
N PRO A 74 9.39 4.61 -5.26
CA PRO A 74 8.15 4.75 -6.03
C PRO A 74 7.68 3.44 -6.66
N GLU A 75 8.61 2.60 -7.12
CA GLU A 75 8.27 1.33 -7.79
C GLU A 75 7.71 0.29 -6.81
N THR A 76 8.13 0.33 -5.54
CA THR A 76 7.58 -0.55 -4.51
C THR A 76 6.19 -0.08 -4.08
N VAL A 77 6.00 1.24 -3.96
CA VAL A 77 4.69 1.85 -3.63
C VAL A 77 3.68 1.55 -4.74
N ALA A 78 4.01 1.86 -6.00
CA ALA A 78 3.12 1.62 -7.14
C ALA A 78 2.70 0.14 -7.27
N ALA A 79 3.61 -0.79 -7.00
CA ALA A 79 3.29 -2.23 -7.02
C ALA A 79 2.34 -2.63 -5.89
N ALA A 80 2.49 -2.06 -4.69
CA ALA A 80 1.60 -2.32 -3.57
C ALA A 80 0.21 -1.72 -3.80
N ASP A 81 0.16 -0.50 -4.36
CA ASP A 81 -1.08 0.20 -4.70
C ASP A 81 -1.88 -0.54 -5.78
N ASP A 82 -1.22 -1.04 -6.84
CA ASP A 82 -1.89 -1.84 -7.87
C ASP A 82 -2.53 -3.12 -7.30
N ILE A 83 -1.83 -3.80 -6.39
CA ILE A 83 -2.38 -4.98 -5.71
C ILE A 83 -3.55 -4.58 -4.80
N ALA A 84 -3.43 -3.49 -4.04
CA ALA A 84 -4.48 -3.02 -3.15
C ALA A 84 -5.73 -2.57 -3.94
N TYR A 85 -5.55 -1.86 -5.05
CA TYR A 85 -6.60 -1.44 -5.95
C TYR A 85 -7.40 -2.64 -6.47
N LYS A 86 -6.71 -3.66 -7.02
CA LYS A 86 -7.33 -4.90 -7.50
C LYS A 86 -8.07 -5.64 -6.39
N LEU A 87 -7.49 -5.69 -5.19
CA LEU A 87 -8.13 -6.32 -4.05
C LEU A 87 -9.39 -5.58 -3.61
N GLY A 88 -9.41 -4.25 -3.73
CA GLY A 88 -10.56 -3.39 -3.50
C GLY A 88 -11.69 -3.65 -4.49
N GLU A 89 -11.39 -3.68 -5.78
CA GLU A 89 -12.38 -3.94 -6.84
C GLU A 89 -13.06 -5.31 -6.66
N VAL A 90 -12.29 -6.36 -6.31
CA VAL A 90 -12.84 -7.71 -6.10
C VAL A 90 -13.86 -7.74 -4.96
N THR A 91 -13.58 -7.04 -3.85
CA THR A 91 -14.50 -7.05 -2.70
C THR A 91 -15.82 -6.32 -2.95
N VAL A 92 -15.83 -5.32 -3.84
CA VAL A 92 -17.06 -4.63 -4.24
C VAL A 92 -17.87 -5.47 -5.23
N ALA A 93 -17.20 -6.24 -6.10
CA ALA A 93 -17.85 -7.10 -7.08
C ALA A 93 -18.46 -8.38 -6.49
N GLU A 94 -17.92 -8.90 -5.38
CA GLU A 94 -18.36 -10.14 -4.72
C GLU A 94 -19.25 -9.93 -3.48
N SER A 95 -19.95 -8.79 -3.36
CA SER A 95 -20.98 -8.61 -2.33
C SER A 95 -22.38 -8.92 -2.88
N PRO A 96 -22.84 -10.19 -2.87
CA PRO A 96 -24.24 -10.51 -3.03
C PRO A 96 -24.93 -10.29 -1.68
N GLU A 97 -25.75 -9.26 -1.61
CA GLU A 97 -26.86 -9.00 -0.67
C GLU A 97 -26.83 -7.56 -0.18
N GLY A 98 -27.77 -6.78 -0.72
CA GLY A 98 -28.12 -5.49 -0.17
C GLY A 98 -28.65 -5.65 1.25
N THR A 99 -28.00 -5.00 2.18
CA THR A 99 -28.64 -4.56 3.42
C THR A 99 -28.79 -3.06 3.34
N CYS A 100 -30.05 -2.64 3.39
CA CYS A 100 -30.44 -1.28 3.71
C CYS A 100 -29.77 -0.86 5.02
N LEU A 101 -28.83 0.07 4.95
CA LEU A 101 -28.44 0.86 6.11
C LEU A 101 -29.50 1.95 6.25
N ASP A 102 -30.38 1.78 7.24
CA ASP A 102 -31.27 2.85 7.70
C ASP A 102 -30.44 4.08 8.10
N ASP A 103 -31.04 5.23 7.80
CA ASP A 103 -30.55 6.60 7.95
C ASP A 103 -29.93 6.91 9.33
N ASP A 104 -28.69 7.42 9.34
CA ASP A 104 -28.17 8.52 10.19
C ASP A 104 -26.63 8.45 10.40
N VAL A 105 -25.87 8.72 9.33
CA VAL A 105 -24.57 9.42 9.45
C VAL A 105 -24.45 10.36 8.26
N THR A 106 -24.77 11.62 8.51
CA THR A 106 -24.60 12.73 7.58
C THR A 106 -23.14 12.90 7.17
N ASP A 107 -22.95 13.14 5.86
CA ASP A 107 -21.86 13.90 5.24
C ASP A 107 -20.58 13.12 4.85
N SER A 108 -20.70 12.15 3.93
CA SER A 108 -19.55 11.50 3.26
C SER A 108 -19.54 11.65 1.73
N ASP A 109 -20.38 12.51 1.15
CA ASP A 109 -20.38 12.78 -0.30
C ASP A 109 -19.21 13.68 -0.76
N ALA A 110 -18.40 14.22 0.16
CA ALA A 110 -17.25 15.06 -0.19
C ALA A 110 -16.03 14.28 -0.74
N TRP A 111 -16.00 12.95 -0.68
CA TRP A 111 -14.83 12.15 -1.11
C TRP A 111 -14.93 11.59 -2.54
N ARG A 112 -16.07 11.72 -3.23
CA ARG A 112 -16.25 11.15 -4.58
C ARG A 112 -15.93 12.10 -5.74
N GLU A 113 -16.04 13.42 -5.56
CA GLU A 113 -15.86 14.35 -6.69
C GLU A 113 -14.46 14.95 -6.82
N GLY A 114 -13.63 14.92 -5.77
CA GLY A 114 -12.28 15.53 -5.81
C GLY A 114 -11.14 14.62 -6.27
N TYR A 115 -11.31 13.28 -6.23
CA TYR A 115 -10.21 12.33 -6.43
C TYR A 115 -10.11 11.78 -7.87
N ALA A 116 -11.09 12.06 -8.73
CA ALA A 116 -11.11 11.57 -10.11
C ALA A 116 -10.42 12.52 -11.11
N GLU A 117 -10.31 13.83 -10.81
CA GLU A 117 -9.78 14.81 -11.78
C GLU A 117 -8.25 14.97 -11.79
N GLY A 118 -7.52 14.37 -10.85
CA GLY A 118 -6.05 14.50 -10.77
C GLY A 118 -5.25 13.21 -11.00
N LEU A 119 -5.92 12.06 -11.02
CA LEU A 119 -5.24 10.76 -11.16
C LEU A 119 -4.94 10.42 -12.63
N GLU A 120 -5.76 10.89 -13.56
CA GLU A 120 -5.58 10.64 -15.00
C GLU A 120 -4.26 11.25 -15.52
N ASP A 121 -3.89 12.44 -15.04
CA ASP A 121 -2.65 13.12 -15.43
C ASP A 121 -1.40 12.42 -14.87
N ALA A 122 -1.46 11.92 -13.63
CA ALA A 122 -0.35 11.17 -13.02
C ALA A 122 -0.16 9.78 -13.68
N TYR A 123 -1.25 9.10 -14.06
CA TYR A 123 -1.19 7.84 -14.78
C TYR A 123 -0.76 8.01 -16.25
N ALA A 124 -1.08 9.13 -16.90
CA ALA A 124 -0.61 9.46 -18.24
C ALA A 124 0.92 9.61 -18.28
N ASP A 125 1.52 10.25 -17.27
CA ASP A 125 2.98 10.42 -17.16
C ASP A 125 3.69 9.07 -16.90
N VAL A 126 3.13 8.19 -16.06
CA VAL A 126 3.67 6.84 -15.84
C VAL A 126 3.54 5.95 -17.08
N THR A 127 2.41 6.03 -17.80
CA THR A 127 2.19 5.27 -19.04
C THR A 127 3.17 5.71 -20.12
N ARG A 128 3.40 7.02 -20.25
CA ARG A 128 4.39 7.57 -21.17
C ARG A 128 5.82 7.18 -20.81
N TYR A 129 6.17 7.11 -19.52
CA TYR A 129 7.47 6.65 -19.04
C TYR A 129 7.72 5.17 -19.38
N ILE A 130 6.69 4.33 -19.31
CA ILE A 130 6.76 2.90 -19.66
C ILE A 130 6.89 2.72 -21.18
N GLU A 131 6.18 3.52 -21.98
CA GLU A 131 6.25 3.46 -23.44
C GLU A 131 7.58 4.01 -24.00
N GLU A 132 8.11 5.11 -23.46
CA GLU A 132 9.40 5.69 -23.86
C GLU A 132 10.60 4.80 -23.51
N LYS A 133 10.47 3.92 -22.50
CA LYS A 133 11.55 3.00 -22.07
C LYS A 133 11.47 1.59 -22.64
N GLY A 134 10.43 1.28 -23.43
CA GLY A 134 10.45 0.22 -24.42
C GLY A 134 11.04 -1.12 -23.96
N GLU A 135 10.39 -1.78 -22.99
CA GLU A 135 10.53 -3.22 -22.80
C GLU A 135 9.14 -3.82 -22.61
N LYS A 136 8.54 -4.26 -23.73
CA LYS A 136 7.39 -5.18 -23.73
C LYS A 136 7.89 -6.59 -23.36
N PRO A 137 7.01 -7.41 -22.75
CA PRO A 137 7.36 -8.66 -22.05
C PRO A 137 7.86 -9.79 -22.97
#